data_AF-A0AAU7C842-F1
#
_entry.id   AF-A0AAU7C842-F1
#
_cell.length_a   1.000
_cell.length_b   1.000
_cell.length_c   1.000
_cell.angle_alpha   90.00
_cell.angle_beta   90.00
_cell.angle_gamma   90.00
#
_symmetry.space_group_name_H-M   'P 1'
#
loop_
_entity.id
_entity.type
_entity.pdbx_description
1 polymer ?
#
loop_
_entity_poly.entity_id
_entity_poly.type
_entity_poly.pdbx_seq_one_letter_code
_entity_poly.pdbx_strand_id
1 'polypeptide(L)' 'MANANVMAGSHRLKHAIKTLQEHWLATESTWNDSVRRKFEERHLLPLDPAVDAALIGMQKLAEILDQVRRDCSDRSEML' A
#
# COMPACT_ATOMS: atom_id res chain seq x y z
N MET A 1 -4.28 11.52 -14.90
CA MET A 1 -5.29 10.64 -14.27
C MET A 1 -4.70 9.33 -13.76
N ALA A 2 -3.88 8.60 -14.55
CA ALA A 2 -3.28 7.33 -14.11
C ALA A 2 -2.44 7.45 -12.82
N ASN A 3 -1.56 8.46 -12.73
CA ASN A 3 -0.80 8.72 -11.50
C ASN A 3 -1.72 8.95 -10.28
N ALA A 4 -2.71 9.85 -10.40
CA ALA A 4 -3.67 10.12 -9.33
C ALA A 4 -4.39 8.85 -8.82
N ASN A 5 -4.70 7.91 -9.72
CA ASN A 5 -5.30 6.63 -9.34
C ASN A 5 -4.34 5.73 -8.54
N VAL A 6 -3.06 5.69 -8.92
CA VAL A 6 -2.02 4.95 -8.20
C VAL A 6 -1.82 5.54 -6.80
N MET A 7 -1.72 6.86 -6.70
CA MET A 7 -1.58 7.55 -5.39
C MET A 7 -2.80 7.35 -4.50
N ALA A 8 -4.01 7.41 -5.06
CA ALA A 8 -5.23 7.12 -4.32
C ALA A 8 -5.27 5.66 -3.84
N GLY A 9 -4.80 4.71 -4.66
CA GLY A 9 -4.66 3.30 -4.27
C GLY A 9 -3.67 3.10 -3.12
N SER A 10 -2.51 3.76 -3.18
CA SER A 10 -1.49 3.74 -2.13
C SER A 10 -2.05 4.26 -0.80
N HIS A 11 -2.81 5.38 -0.83
CA HIS A 11 -3.45 5.91 0.37
C HIS A 11 -4.48 4.95 0.96
N ARG A 12 -5.33 4.33 0.12
CA ARG A 12 -6.29 3.31 0.57
C ARG A 12 -5.61 2.10 1.19
N LEU A 13 -4.52 1.61 0.59
CA LEU A 13 -3.75 0.49 1.13
C LEU A 13 -3.15 0.82 2.49
N LYS A 14 -2.52 2.00 2.62
CA LYS A 14 -1.95 2.48 3.88
C LYS A 14 -3.02 2.64 4.97
N HIS A 15 -4.20 3.13 4.61
CA HIS A 15 -5.32 3.22 5.56
C HIS A 15 -5.79 1.83 5.98
N ALA A 16 -5.97 0.90 5.04
CA ALA A 16 -6.46 -0.44 5.33
C ALA A 16 -5.54 -1.22 6.28
N ILE A 17 -4.22 -1.16 6.09
CA ILE A 17 -3.28 -1.84 6.98
C ILE A 17 -3.30 -1.25 8.40
N LYS A 18 -3.43 0.09 8.53
CA LYS A 18 -3.58 0.76 9.82
C LYS A 18 -4.85 0.33 10.54
N THR A 19 -5.97 0.30 9.83
CA THR A 19 -7.26 -0.17 10.38
C THR A 19 -7.17 -1.64 10.81
N LEU A 20 -6.49 -2.50 10.03
CA LEU A 20 -6.26 -3.89 10.41
C LEU A 20 -5.46 -3.99 11.71
N GLN A 21 -4.36 -3.24 11.84
CA GLN A 21 -3.52 -3.24 13.04
C GLN A 21 -4.28 -2.74 14.29
N GLU A 22 -5.11 -1.71 14.14
CA GLU A 22 -5.97 -1.21 15.22
C GLU A 22 -6.99 -2.26 15.69
N HIS A 23 -7.66 -2.94 14.74
CA HIS A 23 -8.58 -4.02 15.07
C HIS A 23 -7.88 -5.25 15.64
N TRP A 24 -6.67 -5.55 15.17
CA TRP A 24 -5.86 -6.63 15.71
C TRP A 24 -5.53 -6.38 17.18
N LEU A 25 -5.01 -5.20 17.53
CA LEU A 25 -4.69 -4.82 18.91
C LEU A 25 -5.89 -4.98 19.85
N ALA A 26 -7.09 -4.59 19.40
CA ALA A 26 -8.33 -4.78 20.16
C ALA A 26 -8.69 -6.27 20.30
N THR A 27 -8.51 -7.06 19.24
CA THR A 27 -8.82 -8.49 19.22
C THR A 27 -7.94 -9.26 20.19
N GLU A 28 -6.64 -8.99 20.21
CA GLU A 28 -5.67 -9.65 21.09
C GLU A 28 -5.96 -9.42 22.58
N SER A 29 -6.60 -8.32 22.94
CA SER A 29 -7.03 -8.08 24.32
C SER A 29 -8.01 -9.15 24.85
N THR A 30 -8.74 -9.81 23.95
CA THR A 30 -9.76 -10.83 24.29
C THR A 30 -9.40 -12.24 23.82
N TRP A 31 -8.55 -12.38 22.79
CA TRP A 31 -8.16 -13.65 22.21
C TRP A 31 -6.69 -13.98 22.53
N ASN A 32 -6.42 -14.74 23.60
CA ASN A 32 -5.06 -14.91 24.15
C ASN A 32 -4.50 -16.33 24.09
N ASP A 33 -5.04 -17.19 23.22
CA ASP A 33 -4.60 -18.58 23.12
C ASP A 33 -3.43 -18.78 22.12
N SER A 34 -3.03 -20.05 21.97
CA SER A 34 -1.98 -20.44 21.02
C SER A 34 -2.40 -20.34 19.54
N VAL A 35 -3.70 -20.32 19.24
CA VAL A 35 -4.23 -20.13 17.89
C VAL A 35 -4.08 -18.68 17.47
N ARG A 36 -4.33 -17.73 18.38
CA ARG A 36 -4.08 -16.29 18.15
C ARG A 36 -2.65 -16.06 17.67
N ARG A 37 -1.66 -16.58 18.41
CA ARG A 37 -0.23 -16.41 18.07
C ARG A 37 0.10 -16.97 16.67
N LYS A 38 -0.38 -18.18 16.39
CA LYS A 38 -0.18 -18.80 15.07
C LYS A 38 -0.85 -18.00 13.96
N PHE A 39 -2.00 -17.40 14.23
CA PHE A 39 -2.70 -16.55 13.28
C PHE A 39 -1.88 -15.30 12.96
N GLU A 40 -1.39 -14.60 13.99
CA GLU A 40 -0.54 -13.42 13.85
C GLU A 40 0.72 -13.74 13.03
N GLU A 41 1.46 -14.77 13.44
CA GLU A 41 2.71 -15.18 12.82
C GLU A 41 2.51 -15.58 11.36
N ARG A 42 1.42 -16.27 11.03
CA ARG A 42 1.17 -16.81 9.69
C ARG A 42 0.52 -15.81 8.74
N HIS A 43 -0.29 -14.89 9.24
CA HIS A 43 -1.17 -14.07 8.41
C HIS A 43 -0.95 -12.58 8.56
N LEU A 44 -0.57 -12.07 9.74
CA LEU A 44 -0.46 -10.63 9.98
C LEU A 44 0.97 -10.13 9.83
N LEU A 45 1.95 -10.78 10.48
CA LEU A 45 3.36 -10.38 10.36
C LEU A 45 3.87 -10.32 8.91
N PRO A 46 3.46 -11.23 8.00
CA PRO A 46 3.89 -11.12 6.60
C PRO A 46 3.31 -9.93 5.84
N LEU A 47 2.23 -9.31 6.32
CA LEU A 47 1.58 -8.20 5.62
C LEU A 47 2.39 -6.92 5.71
N ASP A 48 3.01 -6.60 6.84
CA ASP A 48 3.78 -5.36 7.02
C ASP A 48 4.86 -5.18 5.93
N PRO A 49 5.82 -6.11 5.75
CA PRO A 49 6.84 -5.97 4.70
C PRO A 49 6.24 -6.04 3.28
N ALA A 50 5.14 -6.78 3.07
CA ALA A 50 4.48 -6.87 1.76
C ALA A 50 3.78 -5.56 1.38
N VAL A 51 3.11 -4.92 2.34
CA VAL A 51 2.45 -3.62 2.17
C VAL A 51 3.49 -2.54 1.95
N ASP A 52 4.57 -2.52 2.72
CA ASP A 52 5.67 -1.56 2.52
C ASP A 52 6.27 -1.67 1.11
N ALA A 53 6.55 -2.89 0.66
CA ALA A 53 7.03 -3.13 -0.70
C ALA A 53 6.04 -2.66 -1.76
N ALA A 54 4.74 -2.90 -1.56
CA ALA A 54 3.70 -2.43 -2.47
C ALA A 54 3.61 -0.90 -2.51
N LEU A 55 3.64 -0.22 -1.36
CA LEU A 55 3.61 1.24 -1.28
C LEU A 55 4.81 1.88 -2.00
N ILE A 56 6.01 1.32 -1.84
CA ILE A 56 7.21 1.74 -2.57
C ILE A 56 7.04 1.54 -4.08
N GLY A 57 6.51 0.38 -4.49
CA GLY A 57 6.24 0.09 -5.90
C GLY A 57 5.24 1.07 -6.52
N MET A 58 4.17 1.39 -5.80
CA MET A 58 3.16 2.36 -6.24
C MET A 58 3.74 3.77 -6.37
N GLN A 59 4.62 4.20 -5.45
CA GLN A 59 5.30 5.49 -5.53
C GLN A 59 6.18 5.58 -6.79
N LYS A 60 6.95 4.53 -7.09
CA LYS A 60 7.77 4.46 -8.31
C LYS A 60 6.92 4.48 -9.59
N LEU A 61 5.78 3.76 -9.59
CA LEU A 61 4.85 3.77 -10.72
C LEU A 61 4.26 5.16 -10.95
N ALA A 62 3.90 5.88 -9.89
CA ALA A 62 3.42 7.25 -9.94
C ALA A 62 4.45 8.18 -10.62
N GLU A 63 5.72 8.09 -10.22
CA GLU A 63 6.82 8.88 -10.80
C GLU A 63 7.02 8.59 -12.30
N ILE A 64 7.00 7.31 -12.69
CA ILE A 64 7.15 6.91 -14.10
C ILE A 64 5.97 7.43 -14.94
N LEU A 65 4.74 7.31 -14.43
CA LEU A 65 3.56 7.80 -15.15
C LEU A 65 3.58 9.32 -15.34
N ASP A 66 4.10 10.07 -14.36
CA ASP A 66 4.30 11.51 -14.48
C ASP A 66 5.42 11.87 -15.45
N GLN A 67 6.49 11.08 -15.52
CA GLN A 67 7.54 11.26 -16.50
C GLN A 67 7.01 11.04 -17.92
N VAL A 68 6.33 9.92 -18.16
CA VAL A 68 5.72 9.60 -19.47
C VAL A 68 4.76 10.70 -19.91
N ARG A 69 3.92 11.21 -19.01
CA ARG A 69 3.02 12.32 -19.32
C ARG A 69 3.78 13.57 -19.78
N ARG A 70 4.87 13.94 -19.08
CA ARG A 70 5.69 15.10 -19.43
C ARG A 70 6.37 14.91 -20.79
N ASP A 71 7.06 13.80 -20.98
CA ASP A 71 7.79 13.50 -22.22
C ASP A 71 6.88 13.48 -23.46
N CYS A 72 5.63 13.01 -23.32
CA CYS A 72 4.65 13.02 -24.40
C CYS A 72 4.03 14.41 -24.63
N SER A 73 3.80 15.19 -23.57
CA SER A 73 3.29 16.58 -23.68
C SER A 73 4.32 17.48 -24.37
N ASP A 74 5.57 17.44 -23.90
CA ASP A 74 6.65 18.29 -24.40
C ASP A 74 6.96 17.99 -25.88
N ARG A 75 6.85 16.73 -26.30
CA ARG A 75 6.99 16.32 -27.71
C ARG A 75 5.88 16.85 -28.61
N SER A 76 4.65 16.95 -28.10
CA SER A 76 3.50 17.46 -28.88
C SER A 76 3.56 18.97 -29.12
N GLU A 77 4.26 19.73 -28.27
CA GLU A 77 4.47 21.17 -28.43
C GLU A 77 5.63 21.51 -29.39
N MET A 78 6.48 20.54 -29.72
CA MET A 78 7.59 20.68 -30.66
C MET A 78 7.25 20.37 -32.13
N LEU A 79 6.04 19.89 -32.42
CA LEU A 79 5.53 19.55 -33.76
C LEU A 79 4.44 20.54 -34.18
#